data_AF-A0A1R1Y7V6-F1
#
_entry.id   AF-A0A1R1Y7V6-F1
#
_cell.length_a   1.000
_cell.length_b   1.000
_cell.length_c   1.000
_cell.angle_alpha   90.00
_cell.angle_beta   90.00
_cell.angle_gamma   90.00
#
_symmetry.space_group_name_H-M   'P 1'
#
loop_
_entity.id
_entity.type
_entity.pdbx_description
1 polymer ?
#
loop_
_entity_poly.entity_id
_entity_poly.type
_entity_poly.pdbx_seq_one_letter_code
_entity_poly.pdbx_strand_id
1 'polypeptide(L)'
;MLASPSGRQVLKDRPLLNFGPSDLARFEALPANTLGRAYFDFMARYGLDSGGRPPTRFVESDRGDSAELAYVMTRYRQSHDFYHVVLNKSISIVDELAIKYYEHLQTGLPVGLIAALAGQSRLSRSESHEFWNVLVPWAHMAASSSSNEQMLINVYWEKHIEDDIDQLRRSLNVFL
;
A
#
# COMPACT_ATOMS: atom_id res chain seq x y z
N MET A 1 11.69 2.78 7.08
CA MET A 1 12.43 2.79 5.80
C MET A 1 13.94 2.66 5.99
N LEU A 2 14.63 3.57 6.68
CA LEU A 2 16.11 3.53 6.83
C LEU A 2 16.67 2.23 7.46
N ALA A 3 15.87 1.51 8.24
CA ALA A 3 16.24 0.22 8.83
C ALA A 3 16.28 -0.96 7.82
N SER A 4 15.82 -0.75 6.58
CA SER A 4 15.74 -1.77 5.53
C SER A 4 16.65 -1.40 4.35
N PRO A 5 17.46 -2.33 3.80
CA PRO A 5 18.18 -2.14 2.54
C PRO A 5 17.32 -1.60 1.39
N SER A 6 16.18 -2.23 1.06
CA SER A 6 15.28 -1.74 0.02
C SER A 6 14.69 -0.38 0.36
N GLY A 7 14.28 -0.16 1.61
CA GLY A 7 13.79 1.13 2.08
C GLY A 7 14.81 2.27 1.91
N ARG A 8 16.09 2.01 2.21
CA ARG A 8 17.19 2.96 1.95
C ARG A 8 17.37 3.25 0.46
N GLN A 9 17.27 2.22 -0.38
CA GLN A 9 17.37 2.38 -1.83
C GLN A 9 16.21 3.23 -2.38
N VAL A 10 14.98 2.97 -1.93
CA VAL A 10 13.80 3.78 -2.30
C VAL A 10 13.97 5.23 -1.86
N LEU A 11 14.45 5.49 -0.63
CA LEU A 11 14.70 6.87 -0.16
C LEU A 11 15.80 7.60 -0.94
N LYS A 12 16.78 6.85 -1.45
CA LYS A 12 17.88 7.38 -2.27
C LYS A 12 17.40 7.72 -3.69
N ASP A 13 16.74 6.78 -4.35
CA ASP A 13 16.35 6.91 -5.76
C ASP A 13 15.10 7.79 -5.93
N ARG A 14 14.26 7.84 -4.88
CA ARG A 14 13.00 8.57 -4.82
C ARG A 14 12.08 8.33 -6.02
N PRO A 15 11.83 7.08 -6.44
CA PRO A 15 10.96 6.82 -7.58
C PRO A 15 9.51 7.27 -7.28
N LEU A 16 8.83 7.73 -8.33
CA LEU A 16 7.41 8.08 -8.31
C LEU A 16 6.59 7.00 -9.02
N LEU A 17 5.47 6.62 -8.43
CA LEU A 17 4.51 5.67 -9.02
C LEU A 17 3.45 6.46 -9.78
N ASN A 18 3.82 6.91 -10.97
CA ASN A 18 2.93 7.62 -11.88
C ASN A 18 2.81 6.79 -13.16
N PHE A 19 1.75 5.99 -13.28
CA PHE A 19 1.50 5.18 -14.47
C PHE A 19 0.55 5.91 -15.41
N GLY A 20 0.99 6.14 -16.63
CA GLY A 20 0.17 6.74 -17.68
C GLY A 20 -0.65 5.69 -18.46
N PRO A 21 -1.46 6.13 -19.42
CA PRO A 21 -2.25 5.22 -20.26
C PRO A 21 -1.41 4.16 -21.00
N SER A 22 -0.20 4.51 -21.44
CA SER A 22 0.72 3.56 -22.09
C SER A 22 1.24 2.49 -21.13
N ASP A 23 1.45 2.83 -19.87
CA ASP A 23 1.86 1.87 -18.85
C ASP A 23 0.71 0.92 -18.53
N LEU A 24 -0.52 1.43 -18.39
CA LEU A 24 -1.68 0.59 -18.15
C LEU A 24 -1.95 -0.37 -19.32
N ALA A 25 -1.82 0.08 -20.56
CA ALA A 25 -1.93 -0.80 -21.73
C ALA A 25 -0.85 -1.90 -21.73
N ARG A 26 0.36 -1.58 -21.27
CA ARG A 26 1.42 -2.57 -21.06
C ARG A 26 1.05 -3.57 -19.97
N PHE A 27 0.49 -3.11 -18.85
CA PHE A 27 0.10 -3.95 -17.73
C PHE A 27 -1.04 -4.90 -18.08
N GLU A 28 -2.01 -4.44 -18.86
CA GLU A 28 -3.09 -5.26 -19.41
C GLU A 28 -2.55 -6.45 -20.23
N ALA A 29 -1.48 -6.21 -21.01
CA ALA A 29 -0.87 -7.23 -21.86
C ALA A 29 0.02 -8.23 -21.10
N LEU A 30 0.30 -8.01 -19.81
CA LEU A 30 1.12 -8.93 -19.01
C LEU A 30 0.36 -10.24 -18.67
N PRO A 31 1.08 -11.34 -18.38
CA PRO A 31 0.48 -12.57 -17.92
C PRO A 31 -0.38 -12.37 -16.66
N ALA A 32 -1.45 -13.15 -16.54
CA ALA A 32 -2.46 -13.05 -15.47
C ALA A 32 -1.90 -13.16 -14.05
N ASN A 33 -0.77 -13.86 -13.87
CA ASN A 33 -0.12 -14.08 -12.59
C ASN A 33 0.91 -12.98 -12.23
N THR A 34 1.02 -11.91 -13.00
CA THR A 34 1.95 -10.80 -12.69
C THR A 34 1.30 -9.73 -11.81
N LEU A 35 2.12 -9.00 -11.05
CA LEU A 35 1.66 -7.85 -10.26
C LEU A 35 1.00 -6.79 -11.15
N GLY A 36 1.62 -6.45 -12.29
CA GLY A 36 1.15 -5.41 -13.20
C GLY A 36 -0.23 -5.75 -13.75
N ARG A 37 -0.44 -7.01 -14.18
CA ARG A 37 -1.76 -7.45 -14.64
C ARG A 37 -2.80 -7.39 -13.52
N ALA A 38 -2.47 -7.87 -12.33
CA ALA A 38 -3.36 -7.81 -11.18
C ALA A 38 -3.71 -6.35 -10.78
N TYR A 39 -2.75 -5.43 -10.87
CA TYR A 39 -2.98 -4.01 -10.64
C TYR A 39 -3.90 -3.41 -11.70
N PHE A 40 -3.66 -3.69 -12.99
CA PHE A 40 -4.55 -3.26 -14.06
C PHE A 40 -5.99 -3.75 -13.86
N ASP A 41 -6.16 -5.05 -13.58
CA ASP A 41 -7.48 -5.65 -13.37
C ASP A 41 -8.19 -5.03 -12.15
N PHE A 42 -7.45 -4.70 -11.08
CA PHE A 42 -7.98 -3.99 -9.91
C PHE A 42 -8.48 -2.58 -10.28
N MET A 43 -7.65 -1.80 -10.99
CA MET A 43 -8.01 -0.45 -11.41
C MET A 43 -9.24 -0.46 -12.33
N ALA A 44 -9.27 -1.38 -13.31
CA ALA A 44 -10.38 -1.56 -14.24
C ALA A 44 -11.67 -1.99 -13.53
N ARG A 45 -11.60 -2.93 -12.57
CA ARG A 45 -12.76 -3.40 -11.80
C ARG A 45 -13.45 -2.28 -11.03
N TYR A 46 -12.68 -1.34 -10.48
CA TYR A 46 -13.20 -0.27 -9.63
C TYR A 46 -13.31 1.09 -10.35
N GLY A 47 -13.00 1.15 -11.65
CA GLY A 47 -13.06 2.40 -12.43
C GLY A 47 -12.11 3.48 -11.89
N LEU A 48 -10.98 3.06 -11.33
CA LEU A 48 -10.00 3.97 -10.74
C LEU A 48 -9.08 4.52 -11.83
N ASP A 49 -8.72 5.79 -11.71
CA ASP A 49 -7.69 6.40 -12.54
C ASP A 49 -6.31 6.13 -11.93
N SER A 50 -5.35 5.67 -12.74
CA SER A 50 -3.94 5.55 -12.33
C SER A 50 -3.23 6.89 -12.27
N GLY A 51 -3.92 7.99 -12.61
CA GLY A 51 -3.51 9.38 -12.46
C GLY A 51 -2.74 9.59 -11.15
N GLY A 52 -1.42 9.65 -11.29
CA GLY A 52 -0.49 9.59 -10.17
C GLY A 52 -0.83 10.65 -9.13
N ARG A 53 -1.01 10.22 -7.87
CA ARG A 53 -1.26 11.15 -6.75
C ARG A 53 -0.11 12.17 -6.71
N PRO A 54 -0.39 13.49 -6.72
CA PRO A 54 0.66 14.48 -6.81
C PRO A 54 1.59 14.39 -5.60
N PRO A 55 2.91 14.61 -5.79
CA PRO A 55 3.86 14.62 -4.68
C PRO A 55 3.42 15.54 -3.56
N THR A 56 3.57 15.07 -2.32
CA THR A 56 3.30 15.83 -1.11
C THR A 56 4.35 16.93 -0.99
N ARG A 57 3.92 18.18 -0.78
CA ARG A 57 4.81 19.37 -0.76
C ARG A 57 4.89 20.04 0.62
N PHE A 58 3.85 19.91 1.43
CA PHE A 58 3.73 20.61 2.71
C PHE A 58 3.96 19.66 3.86
N VAL A 59 5.24 19.31 4.09
CA VAL A 59 5.68 18.58 5.28
C VAL A 59 6.80 19.36 5.92
N GLU A 60 6.58 19.79 7.15
CA GLU A 60 7.55 20.53 7.94
C GLU A 60 8.16 19.62 9.01
N SER A 61 9.43 19.85 9.30
CA SER A 61 10.15 19.12 10.34
C SER A 61 11.18 20.04 10.97
N ASP A 62 11.29 19.95 12.29
CA ASP A 62 12.29 20.65 13.09
C ASP A 62 13.70 20.05 12.94
N ARG A 63 13.84 18.88 12.32
CA ARG A 63 15.09 18.14 12.15
C ARG A 63 15.82 18.40 10.82
N GLY A 64 15.25 19.24 9.95
CA GLY A 64 15.83 19.57 8.64
C GLY A 64 15.67 18.48 7.58
N ASP A 65 14.82 17.48 7.80
CA ASP A 65 14.55 16.34 6.91
C ASP A 65 13.20 16.48 6.16
N SER A 66 12.63 17.69 6.08
CA SER A 66 11.33 17.98 5.46
C SER A 66 11.18 17.41 4.05
N ALA A 67 12.21 17.50 3.21
CA ALA A 67 12.17 16.97 1.85
C ALA A 67 12.13 15.43 1.80
N GLU A 68 12.79 14.75 2.73
CA GLU A 68 12.72 13.29 2.85
C GLU A 68 11.34 12.87 3.36
N LEU A 69 10.82 13.52 4.40
CA LEU A 69 9.48 13.23 4.92
C LEU A 69 8.38 13.51 3.89
N ALA A 70 8.50 14.58 3.10
CA ALA A 70 7.63 14.86 1.96
C ALA A 70 7.65 13.71 0.94
N TYR A 71 8.82 13.15 0.68
CA TYR A 71 8.93 11.97 -0.18
C TYR A 71 8.34 10.71 0.46
N VAL A 72 8.59 10.43 1.74
CA VAL A 72 7.99 9.30 2.48
C VAL A 72 6.47 9.36 2.39
N MET A 73 5.87 10.52 2.62
CA MET A 73 4.42 10.71 2.52
C MET A 73 3.91 10.59 1.07
N THR A 74 4.70 11.01 0.09
CA THR A 74 4.40 10.78 -1.32
C THR A 74 4.37 9.29 -1.62
N ARG A 75 5.42 8.55 -1.24
CA ARG A 75 5.53 7.12 -1.45
C ARG A 75 4.37 6.38 -0.79
N TYR A 76 4.13 6.63 0.50
CA TYR A 76 3.02 6.07 1.26
C TYR A 76 1.67 6.25 0.54
N ARG A 77 1.40 7.44 0.00
CA ARG A 77 0.17 7.72 -0.73
C ARG A 77 0.14 6.99 -2.07
N GLN A 78 1.21 7.03 -2.85
CA GLN A 78 1.21 6.47 -4.20
C GLN A 78 1.25 4.93 -4.22
N SER A 79 1.81 4.29 -3.20
CA SER A 79 1.90 2.81 -3.13
C SER A 79 0.63 2.14 -2.61
N HIS A 80 -0.30 2.89 -2.03
CA HIS A 80 -1.48 2.35 -1.35
C HIS A 80 -2.34 1.43 -2.24
N ASP A 81 -2.51 1.75 -3.52
CA ASP A 81 -3.34 0.92 -4.41
C ASP A 81 -2.69 -0.45 -4.68
N PHE A 82 -1.36 -0.55 -4.60
CA PHE A 82 -0.68 -1.86 -4.62
C PHE A 82 -0.98 -2.68 -3.38
N TYR A 83 -1.30 -2.05 -2.24
CA TYR A 83 -1.59 -2.77 -1.00
C TYR A 83 -2.90 -3.53 -1.12
N HIS A 84 -3.93 -2.93 -1.73
CA HIS A 84 -5.16 -3.62 -2.08
C HIS A 84 -4.90 -4.87 -2.93
N VAL A 85 -4.03 -4.74 -3.93
CA VAL A 85 -3.71 -5.82 -4.86
C VAL A 85 -2.97 -6.97 -4.17
N VAL A 86 -1.89 -6.67 -3.42
CA VAL A 86 -1.10 -7.74 -2.79
C VAL A 86 -1.81 -8.37 -1.59
N LEU A 87 -2.58 -7.58 -0.83
CA LEU A 87 -3.36 -8.06 0.33
C LEU A 87 -4.74 -8.63 -0.07
N ASN A 88 -5.09 -8.57 -1.36
CA ASN A 88 -6.38 -9.00 -1.92
C ASN A 88 -7.58 -8.40 -1.18
N LYS A 89 -7.60 -7.07 -1.10
CA LYS A 89 -8.65 -6.28 -0.43
C LYS A 89 -9.35 -5.38 -1.43
N SER A 90 -10.67 -5.23 -1.28
CA SER A 90 -11.48 -4.33 -2.11
C SER A 90 -11.34 -2.87 -1.68
N ILE A 91 -12.06 -1.97 -2.35
CA ILE A 91 -12.23 -0.56 -1.94
C ILE A 91 -13.44 -0.34 -1.02
N SER A 92 -14.03 -1.41 -0.48
CA SER A 92 -15.10 -1.26 0.51
C SER A 92 -14.58 -0.52 1.74
N ILE A 93 -15.47 0.16 2.48
CA ILE A 93 -15.06 0.91 3.67
C ILE A 93 -14.36 -0.03 4.66
N VAL A 94 -14.90 -1.23 4.89
CA VAL A 94 -14.33 -2.19 5.86
C VAL A 94 -12.92 -2.65 5.48
N ASP A 95 -12.67 -2.92 4.19
CA ASP A 95 -11.34 -3.31 3.69
C ASP A 95 -10.35 -2.13 3.71
N GLU A 96 -10.80 -0.92 3.37
CA GLU A 96 -10.00 0.30 3.46
C GLU A 96 -9.50 0.53 4.89
N LEU A 97 -10.40 0.42 5.89
CA LEU A 97 -10.02 0.57 7.30
C LEU A 97 -9.04 -0.51 7.74
N ALA A 98 -9.17 -1.74 7.22
CA ALA A 98 -8.25 -2.83 7.51
C ALA A 98 -6.84 -2.54 6.96
N ILE A 99 -6.73 -2.04 5.72
CA ILE A 99 -5.44 -1.61 5.15
C ILE A 99 -4.87 -0.46 5.95
N LYS A 100 -5.67 0.55 6.31
CA LYS A 100 -5.20 1.70 7.10
C LYS A 100 -4.68 1.29 8.48
N TYR A 101 -5.33 0.32 9.12
CA TYR A 101 -4.86 -0.25 10.37
C TYR A 101 -3.56 -1.05 10.18
N TYR A 102 -3.46 -1.88 9.14
CA TYR A 102 -2.22 -2.59 8.78
C TYR A 102 -1.05 -1.63 8.49
N GLU A 103 -1.30 -0.56 7.73
CA GLU A 103 -0.34 0.51 7.45
C GLU A 103 0.15 1.19 8.73
N HIS A 104 -0.77 1.47 9.66
CA HIS A 104 -0.42 2.03 10.97
C HIS A 104 0.49 1.08 11.76
N LEU A 105 0.19 -0.22 11.77
CA LEU A 105 1.02 -1.20 12.46
C LEU A 105 2.42 -1.30 11.86
N GLN A 106 2.55 -1.21 10.52
CA GLN A 106 3.87 -1.24 9.87
C GLN A 106 4.64 0.07 10.08
N THR A 107 4.00 1.22 9.89
CA THR A 107 4.70 2.51 9.76
C THR A 107 4.68 3.37 11.03
N GLY A 108 3.79 3.09 11.96
CA GLY A 108 3.48 3.94 13.11
C GLY A 108 2.77 5.24 12.76
N LEU A 109 2.40 5.48 11.49
CA LEU A 109 1.78 6.74 11.09
C LEU A 109 0.36 6.86 11.69
N PRO A 110 0.02 7.99 12.34
CA PRO A 110 -1.28 8.17 12.98
C PRO A 110 -2.42 8.37 11.97
N VAL A 111 -2.12 8.75 10.72
CA VAL A 111 -3.13 8.99 9.68
C VAL A 111 -3.96 7.75 9.37
N GLY A 112 -3.34 6.56 9.36
CA GLY A 112 -4.05 5.30 9.17
C GLY A 112 -5.01 5.02 10.31
N LEU A 113 -4.58 5.27 11.55
CA LEU A 113 -5.41 5.10 12.74
C LEU A 113 -6.59 6.09 12.79
N ILE A 114 -6.36 7.36 12.45
CA ILE A 114 -7.42 8.38 12.43
C ILE A 114 -8.47 8.05 11.36
N ALA A 115 -8.04 7.64 10.16
CA ALA A 115 -8.96 7.19 9.11
C ALA A 115 -9.75 5.95 9.56
N ALA A 116 -9.08 4.97 10.16
CA ALA A 116 -9.68 3.75 10.70
C ALA A 116 -10.78 4.06 11.74
N LEU A 117 -10.51 4.97 12.69
CA LEU A 117 -11.45 5.36 13.73
C LEU A 117 -12.60 6.21 13.21
N ALA A 118 -12.33 7.18 12.33
CA ALA A 118 -13.37 8.05 11.76
C ALA A 118 -14.34 7.27 10.86
N GLY A 119 -13.84 6.26 10.14
CA GLY A 119 -14.65 5.42 9.24
C GLY A 119 -15.62 4.48 9.95
N GLN A 120 -15.44 4.19 11.24
CA GLN A 120 -16.28 3.22 11.97
C GLN A 120 -17.75 3.64 12.03
N SER A 121 -18.01 4.95 12.10
CA SER A 121 -19.37 5.51 12.09
C SER A 121 -20.15 5.19 10.81
N ARG A 122 -19.46 4.79 9.73
CA ARG A 122 -20.04 4.45 8.43
C ARG A 122 -20.21 2.95 8.22
N LEU A 123 -19.75 2.12 9.15
CA LEU A 123 -19.89 0.67 9.07
C LEU A 123 -21.26 0.22 9.57
N SER A 124 -21.86 -0.73 8.85
CA SER A 124 -22.96 -1.52 9.39
C SER A 124 -22.52 -2.37 10.58
N ARG A 125 -23.48 -2.93 11.34
CA ARG A 125 -23.16 -3.82 12.46
C ARG A 125 -22.36 -5.05 12.03
N SER A 126 -22.66 -5.62 10.86
CA SER A 126 -21.94 -6.76 10.32
C SER A 126 -20.52 -6.41 9.91
N GLU A 127 -20.32 -5.29 9.21
CA GLU A 127 -18.99 -4.82 8.81
C GLU A 127 -18.14 -4.44 10.03
N SER A 128 -18.73 -3.83 11.06
CA SER A 128 -18.03 -3.53 12.31
C SER A 128 -17.61 -4.81 13.03
N HIS A 129 -18.47 -5.83 13.05
CA HIS A 129 -18.13 -7.13 13.62
C HIS A 129 -16.99 -7.81 12.84
N GLU A 130 -17.05 -7.80 11.50
CA GLU A 130 -15.98 -8.32 10.65
C GLU A 130 -14.66 -7.56 10.87
N PHE A 131 -14.72 -6.24 10.91
CA PHE A 131 -13.55 -5.39 11.15
C PHE A 131 -12.83 -5.76 12.45
N TRP A 132 -13.56 -5.78 13.56
CA TRP A 132 -12.96 -6.00 14.88
C TRP A 132 -12.57 -7.45 15.16
N ASN A 133 -13.34 -8.43 14.69
CA ASN A 133 -13.14 -9.82 15.05
C ASN A 133 -12.35 -10.62 14.01
N VAL A 134 -12.24 -10.12 12.77
CA VAL A 134 -11.53 -10.81 11.68
C VAL A 134 -10.36 -9.97 11.19
N LEU A 135 -10.62 -8.74 10.74
CA LEU A 135 -9.61 -7.94 10.03
C LEU A 135 -8.56 -7.33 10.95
N VAL A 136 -8.92 -6.83 12.13
CA VAL A 136 -7.96 -6.31 13.12
C VAL A 136 -7.00 -7.40 13.61
N PRO A 137 -7.45 -8.59 14.04
CA PRO A 137 -6.56 -9.70 14.39
C PRO A 137 -5.67 -10.14 13.23
N TRP A 138 -6.22 -10.24 12.01
CA TRP A 138 -5.44 -10.55 10.81
C TRP A 138 -4.35 -9.51 10.56
N ALA A 139 -4.69 -8.22 10.57
CA ALA A 139 -3.75 -7.13 10.33
C ALA A 139 -2.63 -7.14 11.38
N HIS A 140 -2.96 -7.39 12.65
CA HIS A 140 -1.98 -7.52 13.72
C HIS A 140 -1.03 -8.70 13.48
N MET A 141 -1.55 -9.90 13.18
CA MET A 141 -0.70 -11.06 12.86
C MET A 141 0.18 -10.80 11.63
N ALA A 142 -0.38 -10.29 10.54
CA ALA A 142 0.34 -10.04 9.30
C ALA A 142 1.44 -8.98 9.49
N ALA A 143 1.14 -7.86 10.17
CA ALA A 143 2.12 -6.80 10.40
C ALA A 143 3.22 -7.22 11.39
N SER A 144 2.86 -7.89 12.50
CA SER A 144 3.84 -8.35 13.50
C SER A 144 4.76 -9.47 12.99
N SER A 145 4.31 -10.23 12.00
CA SER A 145 5.13 -11.26 11.34
C SER A 145 6.04 -10.68 10.25
N SER A 146 5.89 -9.40 9.90
CA SER A 146 6.69 -8.74 8.85
C SER A 146 7.95 -8.14 9.45
N SER A 147 9.10 -8.43 8.85
CA SER A 147 10.33 -7.69 9.14
C SER A 147 10.29 -6.28 8.53
N ASN A 148 11.23 -5.41 8.92
CA ASN A 148 11.38 -4.09 8.29
C ASN A 148 11.54 -4.19 6.76
N GLU A 149 12.17 -5.25 6.24
CA GLU A 149 12.35 -5.44 4.80
C GLU A 149 11.03 -5.73 4.06
N GLN A 150 10.07 -6.31 4.77
CA GLN A 150 8.79 -6.76 4.23
C GLN A 150 7.67 -5.72 4.40
N MET A 151 7.97 -4.57 5.02
CA MET A 151 7.03 -3.46 5.07
C MET A 151 6.69 -2.98 3.66
N LEU A 152 5.40 -2.84 3.36
CA LEU A 152 4.94 -2.56 1.99
C LEU A 152 5.43 -1.21 1.45
N ILE A 153 5.72 -0.25 2.34
CA ILE A 153 6.29 1.05 1.97
C ILE A 153 7.73 0.95 1.44
N ASN A 154 8.47 -0.10 1.81
CA ASN A 154 9.85 -0.32 1.38
C ASN A 154 9.95 -1.07 0.04
N VAL A 155 8.84 -1.64 -0.44
CA VAL A 155 8.80 -2.38 -1.70
C VAL A 155 9.05 -1.44 -2.87
N TYR A 156 9.97 -1.84 -3.75
CA TYR A 156 10.30 -1.12 -4.97
C TYR A 156 9.35 -1.53 -6.10
N TRP A 157 8.05 -1.21 -5.93
CA TRP A 157 6.94 -1.64 -6.79
C TRP A 157 7.20 -1.56 -8.30
N GLU A 158 7.87 -0.49 -8.75
CA GLU A 158 8.24 -0.25 -10.14
C GLU A 158 9.07 -1.40 -10.76
N LYS A 159 9.86 -2.09 -9.93
CA LYS A 159 10.72 -3.21 -10.36
C LYS A 159 10.01 -4.56 -10.31
N HIS A 160 8.85 -4.64 -9.68
CA HIS A 160 8.11 -5.89 -9.47
C HIS A 160 6.87 -6.02 -10.37
N ILE A 161 6.64 -5.07 -11.29
CA ILE A 161 5.46 -5.05 -12.17
C ILE A 161 5.31 -6.36 -12.97
N GLU A 162 6.42 -6.94 -13.42
CA GLU A 162 6.41 -8.16 -14.24
C GLU A 162 6.59 -9.44 -13.42
N ASP A 163 6.82 -9.30 -12.11
CA ASP A 163 7.04 -10.43 -11.22
C ASP A 163 5.74 -11.18 -10.94
N ASP A 164 5.88 -12.48 -10.69
CA ASP A 164 4.79 -13.33 -10.23
C ASP A 164 4.27 -12.84 -8.86
N ILE A 165 2.98 -12.49 -8.80
CA ILE A 165 2.38 -11.87 -7.62
C ILE A 165 2.36 -12.81 -6.41
N ASP A 166 2.25 -14.12 -6.62
CA ASP A 166 2.22 -15.09 -5.52
C ASP A 166 3.62 -15.36 -4.96
N GLN A 167 4.66 -15.26 -5.79
CA GLN A 167 6.04 -15.21 -5.32
C GLN A 167 6.32 -13.92 -4.54
N LEU A 168 5.85 -12.78 -5.05
CA LEU A 168 6.01 -11.50 -4.37
C LEU A 168 5.32 -11.52 -3.00
N ARG A 169 4.06 -11.96 -2.92
CA ARG A 169 3.31 -12.13 -1.65
C ARG A 169 4.09 -12.98 -0.65
N ARG A 170 4.64 -14.12 -1.09
CA ARG A 170 5.49 -14.98 -0.25
C ARG A 170 6.73 -14.27 0.25
N SER A 171 7.43 -13.51 -0.59
CA SER A 171 8.61 -12.73 -0.15
C SER A 171 8.26 -11.65 0.88
N LEU A 172 7.04 -11.10 0.80
CA LEU A 172 6.51 -10.08 1.70
C LEU A 172 5.83 -10.66 2.94
N ASN A 173 5.87 -11.99 3.12
CA ASN A 173 5.18 -12.70 4.21
C ASN A 173 3.66 -12.47 4.24
N VAL A 174 3.06 -12.28 3.06
CA VAL A 174 1.61 -12.17 2.87
C VAL A 174 1.08 -13.54 2.44
N PHE A 175 0.26 -14.14 3.29
CA PHE A 175 -0.49 -15.36 3.00
C PHE A 175 -1.98 -15.04 3.01
N LEU A 176 -2.65 -15.39 1.92
CA LEU A 176 -4.06 -15.12 1.67
C LEU A 176 -4.91 -16.39 1.80
#